data_AF-A0A7W0W293-F1
#
_entry.id   AF-A0A7W0W293-F1
#
_cell.length_a   1.000
_cell.length_b   1.000
_cell.length_c   1.000
_cell.angle_alpha   90.00
_cell.angle_beta   90.00
_cell.angle_gamma   90.00
#
_symmetry.space_group_name_H-M   'P 1'
#
loop_
_entity.id
_entity.type
_entity.pdbx_description
1 polymer ?
#
loop_
_entity_poly.entity_id
_entity_poly.type
_entity_poly.pdbx_seq_one_letter_code
_entity_poly.pdbx_strand_id
1 'polypeptide(L)'
;MESFENSPAGIPPTPISTPKEERRARRSAGINTAFQAIKAQHSSNRTRMEIIADRMIGTASNTLFLFAHALFFVFWIMWNVPASGMPMFDPYPFGMLTTMVSLEAIVLSIFVLMTQSRESRIGELREELTLQVNLRIEEELTKTLHLVAGLYARLDVPLAEDPELRQMLEPLDPKKMETELSEQMAAAIPKMKLLRKKAAKPAPEDKQATPED
;
A
#
# COMPACT_ATOMS: atom_id res chain seq x y z
N MET A 1 -5.81 59.32 -59.99
CA MET A 1 -6.89 58.37 -59.64
C MET A 1 -6.24 57.01 -59.59
N GLU A 2 -6.18 56.25 -58.51
CA GLU A 2 -6.62 56.39 -57.13
C GLU A 2 -5.71 55.48 -56.31
N SER A 3 -5.42 55.94 -55.09
CA SER A 3 -4.95 55.21 -53.92
C SER A 3 -4.96 53.68 -53.98
N PHE A 4 -3.78 53.07 -53.87
CA PHE A 4 -3.65 51.74 -53.28
C PHE A 4 -2.78 51.83 -52.03
N GLU A 5 -3.14 50.96 -51.07
CA GLU A 5 -2.37 50.58 -49.89
C GLU A 5 -2.54 51.41 -48.61
N ASN A 6 -3.73 51.28 -48.01
CA ASN A 6 -3.84 51.22 -46.56
C ASN A 6 -4.55 49.90 -46.19
N SER A 7 -3.79 48.88 -45.78
CA SER A 7 -4.32 47.66 -45.15
C SER A 7 -3.80 47.62 -43.71
N PRO A 8 -4.67 47.49 -42.69
CA PRO A 8 -4.27 47.63 -41.30
C PRO A 8 -3.50 46.39 -40.81
N ALA A 9 -2.60 46.65 -39.87
CA ALA A 9 -1.75 45.73 -39.12
C ALA A 9 -2.30 44.30 -38.99
N GLY A 10 -1.54 43.33 -39.51
CA GLY A 10 -1.74 41.93 -39.22
C GLY A 10 -1.59 41.66 -37.72
N ILE A 11 -2.64 41.12 -37.12
CA ILE A 11 -2.62 40.58 -35.76
C ILE A 11 -1.57 39.46 -35.75
N PRO A 12 -0.58 39.46 -34.84
CA PRO A 12 0.37 38.37 -34.75
C PRO A 12 -0.39 37.06 -34.51
N PRO A 13 -0.03 35.94 -35.16
CA PRO A 13 -0.73 34.68 -34.95
C PRO A 13 -0.60 34.32 -33.47
N THR A 14 -1.72 34.37 -32.75
CA THR A 14 -1.82 33.79 -31.42
C THR A 14 -1.48 32.31 -31.57
N PRO A 15 -0.52 31.78 -30.80
CA PRO A 15 -0.21 30.36 -30.86
C PRO A 15 -1.46 29.59 -30.45
N ILE A 16 -2.10 28.93 -31.40
CA ILE A 16 -3.21 28.01 -31.16
C ILE A 16 -2.58 26.76 -30.53
N SER A 17 -2.32 26.81 -29.23
CA SER A 17 -2.10 25.59 -28.46
C SER A 17 -3.36 24.74 -28.60
N THR A 18 -3.19 23.52 -29.09
CA THR A 18 -4.34 22.65 -29.38
C THR A 18 -5.10 22.36 -28.06
N PRO A 19 -6.45 22.45 -28.03
CA PRO A 19 -7.25 22.23 -26.82
C PRO A 19 -7.06 20.85 -26.15
N LYS A 20 -6.38 19.92 -26.83
CA LYS A 20 -6.18 18.54 -26.40
C LYS A 20 -4.98 18.40 -25.45
N GLU A 21 -3.90 19.17 -25.65
CA GLU A 21 -2.72 19.13 -24.79
C GLU A 21 -3.00 19.78 -23.43
N GLU A 22 -3.71 20.91 -23.42
CA GLU A 22 -4.05 21.63 -22.19
C GLU A 22 -5.01 20.83 -21.30
N ARG A 23 -6.00 20.13 -21.88
CA ARG A 23 -6.90 19.23 -21.12
C ARG A 23 -6.17 18.03 -20.54
N ARG A 24 -5.19 17.47 -21.27
CA ARG A 24 -4.40 16.32 -20.82
C ARG A 24 -3.47 16.74 -19.67
N ALA A 25 -2.82 17.90 -19.78
CA ALA A 25 -1.98 18.49 -18.74
C ALA A 25 -2.77 18.80 -17.45
N ARG A 26 -3.97 19.38 -17.57
CA ARG A 26 -4.84 19.67 -16.41
C ARG A 26 -5.33 18.39 -15.70
N ARG A 27 -5.65 17.32 -16.44
CA ARG A 27 -6.00 16.00 -15.84
C ARG A 27 -4.82 15.35 -15.12
N SER A 28 -3.63 15.36 -15.72
CA SER A 28 -2.43 14.80 -15.06
C SER A 28 -1.99 15.62 -13.85
N ALA A 29 -2.22 16.94 -13.87
CA ALA A 29 -1.92 17.81 -12.74
C ALA A 29 -2.82 17.49 -11.53
N GLY A 30 -4.11 17.20 -11.75
CA GLY A 30 -5.07 16.86 -10.68
C GLY A 30 -4.72 15.58 -9.93
N ILE A 31 -4.29 14.53 -10.64
CA ILE A 31 -3.94 13.23 -10.02
C ILE A 31 -2.66 13.36 -9.18
N ASN A 32 -1.65 14.05 -9.72
CA ASN A 32 -0.40 14.25 -9.00
C ASN A 32 -0.57 15.19 -7.79
N THR A 33 -1.44 16.20 -7.89
CA THR A 33 -1.73 17.08 -6.75
C THR A 33 -2.55 16.38 -5.67
N ALA A 34 -3.50 15.51 -6.01
CA ALA A 34 -4.22 14.69 -5.04
C ALA A 34 -3.28 13.74 -4.27
N PHE A 35 -2.38 13.05 -4.98
CA PHE A 35 -1.37 12.21 -4.35
C PHE A 35 -0.40 13.00 -3.46
N GLN A 36 -0.01 14.19 -3.90
CA GLN A 36 0.85 15.07 -3.12
C GLN A 36 0.12 15.69 -1.93
N ALA A 37 -1.18 15.96 -2.01
CA ALA A 37 -1.99 16.45 -0.89
C ALA A 37 -2.11 15.38 0.21
N ILE A 38 -2.33 14.11 -0.17
CA ILE A 38 -2.33 12.98 0.77
C ILE A 38 -0.96 12.83 1.43
N LYS A 39 0.13 12.91 0.67
CA LYS A 39 1.50 12.88 1.23
C LYS A 39 1.80 14.09 2.12
N ALA A 40 1.35 15.28 1.74
CA ALA A 40 1.60 16.51 2.48
C ALA A 40 0.87 16.52 3.83
N GLN A 41 -0.39 16.09 3.87
CA GLN A 41 -1.20 16.05 5.09
C GLN A 41 -0.69 15.01 6.11
N HIS A 42 -0.06 13.92 5.66
CA HIS A 42 0.61 12.96 6.55
C HIS A 42 2.05 13.35 6.95
N SER A 43 2.67 14.28 6.24
CA SER A 43 4.03 14.76 6.56
C SER A 43 4.07 15.85 7.63
N SER A 44 2.93 16.54 7.88
CA SER A 44 2.92 17.75 8.71
C SER A 44 2.89 17.49 10.22
N ASN A 45 2.80 16.23 10.66
CA ASN A 45 2.82 15.87 12.08
C ASN A 45 3.93 14.88 12.42
N ARG A 46 5.07 14.99 11.71
CA ARG A 46 6.23 14.15 11.97
C ARG A 46 6.85 14.52 13.31
N THR A 47 6.79 13.61 14.27
CA THR A 47 7.55 13.75 15.51
C THR A 47 9.04 13.68 15.16
N ARG A 48 9.92 14.43 15.84
CA ARG A 48 11.39 14.37 15.62
C ARG A 48 11.94 12.94 15.61
N MET A 49 11.31 12.04 16.38
CA MET A 49 11.65 10.62 16.44
C MET A 49 11.34 9.87 15.13
N GLU A 50 10.29 10.23 14.40
CA GLU A 50 9.92 9.60 13.13
C GLU A 50 10.88 9.98 11.99
N ILE A 51 11.39 11.21 12.01
CA ILE A 51 12.43 11.66 11.04
C ILE A 51 13.72 10.85 11.24
N ILE A 52 14.09 10.61 12.51
CA ILE A 52 15.26 9.80 12.84
C ILE A 52 15.02 8.34 12.48
N ALA A 53 13.84 7.79 12.78
CA ALA A 53 13.47 6.42 12.43
C ALA A 53 13.53 6.18 10.91
N ASP A 54 12.91 7.06 10.11
CA ASP A 54 12.92 6.93 8.65
C ASP A 54 14.34 7.03 8.07
N ARG A 55 15.21 7.85 8.68
CA ARG A 55 16.61 7.95 8.27
C ARG A 55 17.40 6.70 8.64
N MET A 56 17.22 6.19 9.85
CA MET A 56 17.83 4.93 10.32
C MET A 56 17.41 3.75 9.46
N ILE A 57 16.14 3.68 9.06
CA ILE A 57 15.58 2.57 8.26
C ILE A 57 15.96 2.71 6.79
N GLY A 58 16.02 3.93 6.27
CA GLY A 58 16.59 4.17 4.94
C GLY A 58 18.05 3.72 4.86
N THR A 59 18.82 3.91 5.94
CA THR A 59 20.19 3.39 6.02
C THR A 59 20.26 1.88 6.27
N ALA A 60 19.37 1.32 7.10
CA ALA A 60 19.36 -0.11 7.44
C ALA A 60 18.83 -0.99 6.29
N SER A 61 17.93 -0.46 5.46
CA SER A 61 17.40 -1.15 4.26
C SER A 61 18.38 -1.12 3.10
N ASN A 62 19.48 -0.37 3.21
CA ASN A 62 20.52 -0.34 2.21
C ASN A 62 21.44 -1.55 2.37
N THR A 63 21.69 -2.30 1.30
CA THR A 63 22.59 -3.47 1.29
C THR A 63 23.99 -3.15 1.81
N LEU A 64 24.40 -1.87 1.74
CA LEU A 64 25.65 -1.36 2.28
C LEU A 64 25.77 -1.49 3.80
N PHE A 65 24.67 -1.34 4.56
CA PHE A 65 24.69 -1.45 6.02
C PHE A 65 25.02 -2.87 6.48
N LEU A 66 24.46 -3.87 5.80
CA LEU A 66 24.76 -5.28 6.02
C LEU A 66 26.25 -5.57 5.75
N PHE A 67 26.79 -5.06 4.64
CA PHE A 67 28.19 -5.26 4.29
C PHE A 67 29.14 -4.57 5.28
N ALA A 68 28.81 -3.36 5.73
CA ALA A 68 29.57 -2.65 6.75
C ALA A 68 29.59 -3.43 8.09
N HIS A 69 28.45 -3.99 8.51
CA HIS A 69 28.37 -4.87 9.68
C HIS A 69 29.21 -6.13 9.51
N ALA A 70 29.13 -6.79 8.35
CA ALA A 70 29.93 -7.98 8.07
C ALA A 70 31.44 -7.68 8.15
N LEU A 71 31.90 -6.57 7.56
CA LEU A 71 33.29 -6.14 7.66
C LEU A 71 33.70 -5.81 9.10
N PHE A 72 32.83 -5.14 9.86
CA PHE A 72 33.07 -4.85 11.28
C PHE A 72 33.26 -6.14 12.09
N PHE A 73 32.39 -7.15 11.90
CA PHE A 73 32.53 -8.46 12.55
C PHE A 73 33.84 -9.15 12.17
N VAL A 74 34.18 -9.18 10.88
CA VAL A 74 35.43 -9.80 10.40
C VAL A 74 36.65 -9.12 11.01
N PHE A 75 36.67 -7.78 11.03
CA PHE A 75 37.74 -6.99 11.62
C PHE A 75 37.85 -7.24 13.13
N TRP A 76 36.72 -7.26 13.85
CA TRP A 76 36.69 -7.49 15.30
C TRP A 76 37.21 -8.89 15.67
N ILE A 77 36.78 -9.91 14.93
CA ILE A 77 37.26 -11.28 15.11
C ILE A 77 38.76 -11.33 14.85
N MET A 78 39.23 -10.78 13.72
CA MET A 78 40.65 -10.79 13.35
C MET A 78 41.53 -10.06 14.39
N TRP A 79 41.03 -8.99 15.00
CA TRP A 79 41.70 -8.28 16.09
C TRP A 79 41.83 -9.12 17.36
N ASN A 80 40.78 -9.88 17.71
CA ASN A 80 40.72 -10.71 18.93
C ASN A 80 41.22 -12.15 18.74
N VAL A 81 41.65 -12.54 17.54
CA VAL A 81 42.27 -13.86 17.30
C VAL A 81 43.65 -13.91 17.98
N PRO A 82 44.00 -15.02 18.69
CA PRO A 82 45.26 -15.15 19.42
C PRO A 82 46.54 -14.95 18.59
N ALA A 83 46.43 -15.05 17.26
CA ALA A 83 47.52 -14.82 16.32
C ALA A 83 47.87 -13.33 16.10
N SER A 84 47.07 -12.39 16.61
CA SER A 84 47.29 -10.95 16.40
C SER A 84 48.38 -10.33 17.29
N GLY A 85 48.88 -11.06 18.30
CA GLY A 85 49.95 -10.59 19.20
C GLY A 85 49.57 -9.42 20.11
N MET A 86 48.29 -9.00 20.11
CA MET A 86 47.75 -7.91 20.92
C MET A 86 46.97 -8.44 22.15
N PRO A 87 46.75 -7.60 23.18
CA PRO A 87 45.93 -7.98 24.34
C PRO A 87 44.52 -8.39 23.88
N MET A 88 44.07 -9.57 24.30
CA MET A 88 42.72 -10.07 23.99
C MET A 88 41.68 -9.19 24.71
N PHE A 89 41.08 -8.26 23.98
CA PHE A 89 40.08 -7.32 24.52
C PHE A 89 38.73 -8.00 24.76
N ASP A 90 38.34 -8.93 23.88
CA ASP A 90 37.10 -9.71 23.97
C ASP A 90 37.41 -11.20 23.68
N PRO A 91 37.84 -11.97 24.70
CA PRO A 91 38.13 -13.40 24.55
C PRO A 91 36.89 -14.18 24.09
N TYR A 92 37.11 -15.27 23.37
CA TYR A 92 36.03 -16.21 23.02
C TYR A 92 35.29 -16.62 24.31
N PRO A 93 33.97 -16.37 24.45
CA PRO A 93 32.92 -16.31 23.41
C PRO A 93 32.45 -14.92 22.93
N PHE A 94 33.29 -13.87 22.97
CA PHE A 94 32.96 -12.51 22.50
C PHE A 94 31.75 -11.87 23.21
N GLY A 95 31.82 -11.77 24.55
CA GLY A 95 30.70 -11.31 25.37
C GLY A 95 30.34 -9.85 25.14
N MET A 96 31.34 -8.98 24.92
CA MET A 96 31.08 -7.55 24.72
C MET A 96 30.45 -7.28 23.35
N LEU A 97 30.93 -7.94 22.30
CA LEU A 97 30.34 -7.84 20.98
C LEU A 97 28.90 -8.35 20.96
N THR A 98 28.64 -9.50 21.57
CA THR A 98 27.29 -10.10 21.59
C THR A 98 26.29 -9.22 22.33
N THR A 99 26.68 -8.66 23.48
CA THR A 99 25.80 -7.77 24.25
C THR A 99 25.49 -6.48 23.49
N MET A 100 26.49 -5.83 22.91
CA MET A 100 26.31 -4.61 22.11
C MET A 100 25.39 -4.86 20.90
N VAL A 101 25.65 -5.92 20.13
CA VAL A 101 24.86 -6.27 18.95
C VAL A 101 23.43 -6.65 19.31
N SER A 102 23.21 -7.34 20.43
CA SER A 102 21.86 -7.68 20.90
C SER A 102 21.03 -6.44 21.22
N LEU A 103 21.65 -5.43 21.84
CA LEU A 103 21.00 -4.15 22.13
C LEU A 103 20.70 -3.39 20.84
N GLU A 104 21.66 -3.32 19.93
CA GLU A 104 21.50 -2.69 18.62
C GLU A 104 20.36 -3.34 17.82
N ALA A 105 20.28 -4.67 17.81
CA ALA A 105 19.23 -5.42 17.13
C ALA A 105 17.83 -5.12 17.68
N ILE A 106 17.67 -5.00 19.01
CA ILE A 106 16.38 -4.62 19.63
C ILE A 106 15.96 -3.22 19.17
N VAL A 107 16.89 -2.26 19.20
CA VAL A 107 16.64 -0.88 18.77
C VAL A 107 16.22 -0.83 17.30
N LEU A 108 16.94 -1.55 16.42
CA LEU A 108 16.60 -1.66 15.00
C LEU A 108 15.23 -2.31 14.78
N SER A 109 14.90 -3.37 15.54
CA SER A 109 13.61 -4.05 15.44
C SER A 109 12.45 -3.12 15.82
N ILE A 110 12.62 -2.28 16.85
CA ILE A 110 11.60 -1.30 17.25
C ILE A 110 11.41 -0.25 16.15
N PHE A 111 12.50 0.25 15.57
CA PHE A 111 12.41 1.19 14.45
C PHE A 111 11.70 0.57 13.24
N VAL A 112 12.06 -0.66 12.86
CA VAL A 112 11.39 -1.39 11.79
C VAL A 112 9.90 -1.54 12.08
N LEU A 113 9.52 -1.93 13.30
CA LEU A 113 8.12 -2.07 13.70
C LEU A 113 7.35 -0.74 13.65
N MET A 114 7.97 0.36 14.09
CA MET A 114 7.38 1.69 14.00
C MET A 114 7.08 2.07 12.54
N THR A 115 8.04 1.88 11.63
CA THR A 115 7.82 2.21 10.22
C THR A 115 6.83 1.27 9.55
N GLN A 116 6.84 -0.02 9.89
CA GLN A 116 5.81 -0.96 9.41
C GLN A 116 4.41 -0.57 9.89
N SER A 117 4.25 -0.20 11.16
CA SER A 117 2.96 0.25 11.71
C SER A 117 2.46 1.53 11.00
N ARG A 118 3.37 2.46 10.73
CA ARG A 118 3.07 3.70 10.00
C ARG A 118 2.66 3.42 8.55
N GLU A 119 3.42 2.62 7.82
CA GLU A 119 3.10 2.25 6.44
C GLU A 119 1.79 1.45 6.36
N SER A 120 1.49 0.59 7.35
CA SER A 120 0.20 -0.12 7.46
C SER A 120 -0.96 0.87 7.55
N ARG A 121 -0.89 1.86 8.45
CA ARG A 121 -1.95 2.87 8.60
C ARG A 121 -2.15 3.70 7.34
N ILE A 122 -1.07 4.07 6.66
CA ILE A 122 -1.14 4.79 5.38
C ILE A 122 -1.77 3.88 4.31
N GLY A 123 -1.44 2.59 4.31
CA GLY A 123 -2.03 1.58 3.45
C GLY A 123 -3.54 1.48 3.62
N GLU A 124 -4.01 1.35 4.86
CA GLU A 124 -5.44 1.29 5.21
C GLU A 124 -6.20 2.54 4.72
N LEU A 125 -5.68 3.74 4.98
CA LEU A 125 -6.30 4.99 4.52
C LEU A 125 -6.35 5.08 2.99
N ARG A 126 -5.29 4.62 2.31
CA ARG A 126 -5.25 4.59 0.85
C ARG A 126 -6.29 3.62 0.29
N GLU A 127 -6.48 2.47 0.93
CA GLU A 127 -7.47 1.48 0.53
C GLU A 127 -8.89 2.03 0.70
N GLU A 128 -9.19 2.66 1.84
CA GLU A 128 -10.49 3.31 2.09
C GLU A 128 -10.79 4.41 1.06
N LEU A 129 -9.83 5.30 0.78
CA LEU A 129 -9.98 6.34 -0.23
C LEU A 129 -10.21 5.76 -1.63
N THR A 130 -9.48 4.70 -1.98
CA THR A 130 -9.63 4.03 -3.27
C THR A 130 -11.03 3.44 -3.41
N LEU A 131 -11.55 2.81 -2.35
CA LEU A 131 -12.91 2.28 -2.33
C LEU A 131 -13.93 3.40 -2.51
N GLN A 132 -13.82 4.50 -1.77
CA GLN A 132 -14.74 5.64 -1.88
C GLN A 132 -14.76 6.24 -3.30
N VAL A 133 -13.58 6.41 -3.92
CA VAL A 133 -13.48 6.89 -5.30
C VAL A 133 -14.13 5.92 -6.27
N ASN A 134 -13.91 4.61 -6.12
CA ASN A 134 -14.52 3.61 -6.98
C ASN A 134 -16.05 3.62 -6.86
N LEU A 135 -16.59 3.64 -5.63
CA LEU A 135 -18.05 3.74 -5.41
C LEU A 135 -18.63 5.00 -6.07
N ARG A 136 -17.90 6.12 -6.00
CA ARG A 136 -18.32 7.36 -6.65
C ARG A 136 -18.30 7.26 -8.18
N ILE A 137 -17.26 6.64 -8.73
CA ILE A 137 -17.17 6.39 -10.18
C ILE A 137 -18.32 5.52 -10.64
N GLU A 138 -18.69 4.48 -9.90
CA GLU A 138 -19.84 3.63 -10.22
C GLU A 138 -21.14 4.44 -10.25
N GLU A 139 -21.42 5.28 -9.25
CA GLU A 139 -22.60 6.17 -9.27
C GLU A 139 -22.64 7.08 -10.50
N GLU A 140 -21.49 7.67 -10.85
CA GLU A 140 -21.36 8.57 -12.01
C GLU A 140 -21.48 7.80 -13.32
N LEU A 141 -20.99 6.56 -13.38
CA LEU A 141 -21.11 5.66 -14.52
C LEU A 141 -22.57 5.26 -14.75
N THR A 142 -23.29 4.84 -13.70
CA THR A 142 -24.72 4.50 -13.79
C THR A 142 -25.56 5.70 -14.23
N LYS A 143 -25.25 6.92 -13.74
CA LYS A 143 -25.92 8.15 -14.20
C LYS A 143 -25.63 8.44 -15.66
N THR A 144 -24.38 8.27 -16.09
CA THR A 144 -24.00 8.44 -17.50
C THR A 144 -24.72 7.44 -18.38
N LEU A 145 -24.84 6.18 -17.94
CA LEU A 145 -25.58 5.13 -18.65
C LEU A 145 -27.08 5.48 -18.77
N HIS A 146 -27.70 6.00 -17.71
CA HIS A 146 -29.08 6.50 -17.75
C HIS A 146 -29.26 7.66 -18.73
N LEU A 147 -28.33 8.61 -18.77
CA LEU A 147 -28.38 9.73 -19.73
C LEU A 147 -28.25 9.23 -21.17
N VAL A 148 -27.37 8.27 -21.42
CA VAL A 148 -27.21 7.64 -22.75
C VAL A 148 -28.46 6.87 -23.12
N ALA A 149 -29.01 6.04 -22.22
CA ALA A 149 -30.26 5.31 -22.46
C ALA A 149 -31.43 6.26 -22.76
N GLY A 150 -31.53 7.38 -22.03
CA GLY A 150 -32.52 8.43 -22.30
C GLY A 150 -32.34 9.10 -23.67
N LEU A 151 -31.11 9.24 -24.16
CA LEU A 151 -30.83 9.76 -25.49
C LEU A 151 -31.27 8.77 -26.59
N TYR A 152 -30.99 7.47 -26.43
CA TYR A 152 -31.46 6.43 -27.35
C TYR A 152 -32.99 6.42 -27.46
N ALA A 153 -33.68 6.52 -26.32
CA ALA A 153 -35.15 6.60 -26.29
C ALA A 153 -35.71 7.83 -27.03
N ARG A 154 -34.99 8.97 -27.03
CA ARG A 154 -35.40 10.18 -27.75
C ARG A 154 -35.10 10.14 -29.25
N LEU A 155 -34.10 9.35 -29.66
CA LEU A 155 -33.70 9.16 -31.06
C LEU A 155 -34.48 8.05 -31.76
N ASP A 156 -35.42 7.41 -31.05
CA ASP A 156 -36.23 6.28 -31.54
C ASP A 156 -35.39 5.09 -32.03
N VAL A 157 -34.15 4.99 -31.51
CA VAL A 157 -33.25 3.87 -31.77
C VAL A 157 -33.50 2.83 -30.68
N PRO A 158 -33.85 1.58 -31.04
CA PRO A 158 -34.05 0.54 -30.05
C PRO A 158 -32.75 0.37 -29.26
N LEU A 159 -32.83 0.55 -27.94
CA LEU A 159 -31.75 0.16 -27.05
C LEU A 159 -31.56 -1.35 -27.28
N ALA A 160 -30.36 -1.77 -27.70
CA ALA A 160 -30.07 -3.18 -27.84
C ALA A 160 -30.50 -3.89 -26.55
N GLU A 161 -31.35 -4.91 -26.64
CA GLU A 161 -31.87 -5.66 -25.49
C GLU A 161 -30.79 -6.55 -24.89
N ASP A 162 -29.72 -5.92 -24.43
CA ASP A 162 -28.63 -6.58 -23.76
C ASP A 162 -29.00 -6.73 -22.27
N PRO A 163 -29.15 -7.98 -21.78
CA PRO A 163 -29.46 -8.24 -20.38
C PRO A 163 -28.37 -7.70 -19.43
N GLU A 164 -27.10 -7.60 -19.87
CA GLU A 164 -26.01 -7.04 -19.06
C GLU A 164 -26.19 -5.52 -18.88
N LEU A 165 -26.59 -4.80 -19.94
CA LEU A 165 -26.79 -3.36 -19.90
C LEU A 165 -27.94 -2.97 -18.95
N ARG A 166 -29.00 -3.81 -18.87
CA ARG A 166 -30.10 -3.63 -17.90
C ARG A 166 -29.63 -3.80 -16.46
N GLN A 167 -28.72 -4.74 -16.19
CA GLN A 167 -28.14 -4.94 -14.86
C GLN A 167 -27.24 -3.76 -14.47
N MET A 168 -26.45 -3.22 -15.40
CA MET A 168 -25.60 -2.05 -15.16
C MET A 168 -26.38 -0.74 -14.90
N LEU A 169 -27.65 -0.66 -15.31
CA LEU A 169 -28.54 0.45 -15.02
C LEU A 169 -29.13 0.39 -13.60
N GLU A 170 -29.07 -0.75 -12.91
CA GLU A 170 -29.52 -0.84 -11.53
C GLU A 170 -28.49 -0.12 -10.62
N PRO A 171 -28.93 0.75 -9.69
CA PRO A 171 -28.00 1.38 -8.76
C PRO A 171 -27.30 0.32 -7.91
N LEU A 172 -25.97 0.41 -7.84
CA LEU A 172 -25.17 -0.42 -6.95
C LEU A 172 -25.57 -0.10 -5.50
N ASP A 173 -26.27 -1.02 -4.83
CA ASP A 173 -26.71 -0.85 -3.45
C ASP A 173 -25.55 -1.23 -2.49
N PRO A 174 -24.97 -0.28 -1.73
CA PRO A 174 -23.89 -0.55 -0.79
C PRO A 174 -24.22 -1.66 0.19
N LYS A 175 -25.50 -1.79 0.59
CA LYS A 175 -25.95 -2.82 1.55
C LYS A 175 -25.92 -4.23 0.96
N LYS A 176 -26.14 -4.37 -0.34
CA LYS A 176 -26.03 -5.67 -1.02
C LYS A 176 -24.57 -6.14 -1.01
N MET A 177 -23.61 -5.24 -1.27
CA MET A 177 -22.18 -5.57 -1.19
C MET A 177 -21.72 -5.91 0.23
N GLU A 178 -22.20 -5.20 1.26
CA GLU A 178 -21.90 -5.55 2.66
C GLU A 178 -22.39 -6.96 3.00
N THR A 179 -23.61 -7.29 2.55
CA THR A 179 -24.21 -8.62 2.76
C THR A 179 -23.40 -9.69 2.04
N GLU A 180 -23.08 -9.48 0.77
CA GLU A 180 -22.33 -10.43 -0.07
C GLU A 180 -20.88 -10.60 0.40
N LEU A 181 -20.21 -9.53 0.81
CA LEU A 181 -18.87 -9.57 1.41
C LEU A 181 -18.88 -10.29 2.76
N SER A 182 -19.87 -10.03 3.61
CA SER A 182 -20.02 -10.71 4.90
C SER A 182 -20.25 -12.22 4.74
N GLU A 183 -21.01 -12.61 3.72
CA GLU A 183 -21.28 -14.00 3.36
C GLU A 183 -20.03 -14.68 2.82
N GLN A 184 -19.26 -14.01 1.94
CA GLN A 184 -17.99 -14.51 1.43
C GLN A 184 -16.92 -14.63 2.52
N MET A 185 -16.82 -13.67 3.44
CA MET A 185 -15.93 -13.76 4.61
C MET A 185 -16.34 -14.92 5.53
N ALA A 186 -17.64 -15.11 5.79
CA ALA A 186 -18.14 -16.23 6.57
C ALA A 186 -17.86 -17.59 5.90
N ALA A 187 -17.98 -17.66 4.57
CA ALA A 187 -17.68 -18.84 3.77
C ALA A 187 -16.18 -19.14 3.62
N ALA A 188 -15.31 -18.12 3.72
CA ALA A 188 -13.85 -18.28 3.70
C ALA A 188 -13.25 -18.63 5.08
N ILE A 189 -13.95 -18.30 6.18
CA ILE A 189 -13.51 -18.55 7.57
C ILE A 189 -13.89 -19.94 8.19
N PRO A 190 -14.45 -20.98 7.51
CA PRO A 190 -14.87 -22.22 8.21
C PRO A 190 -13.79 -23.31 8.36
N LYS A 191 -12.51 -23.09 8.00
CA LYS A 191 -11.47 -24.14 8.16
C LYS A 191 -10.66 -24.07 9.47
N MET A 192 -10.57 -22.92 10.13
CA MET A 192 -9.64 -22.77 11.27
C MET A 192 -10.22 -23.26 12.60
N LYS A 193 -11.55 -23.25 12.77
CA LYS A 193 -12.21 -23.74 14.00
C LYS A 193 -12.31 -25.27 14.09
N LEU A 194 -12.29 -25.99 12.97
CA LEU A 194 -12.42 -27.45 12.95
C LEU A 194 -11.11 -28.18 13.34
N LEU A 195 -9.94 -27.61 13.02
CA LEU A 195 -8.65 -28.19 13.40
C LEU A 195 -8.40 -28.17 14.91
N ARG A 196 -8.89 -27.13 15.61
CA ARG A 196 -8.74 -27.01 17.07
C ARG A 196 -9.61 -28.01 17.84
N LYS A 197 -10.76 -28.43 17.29
CA LYS A 197 -11.65 -29.40 17.95
C LYS A 197 -11.19 -30.85 17.75
N LYS A 198 -10.50 -31.17 16.64
CA LYS A 198 -9.93 -32.50 16.39
C LYS A 198 -8.68 -32.79 17.22
N ALA A 199 -7.90 -31.76 17.58
CA ALA A 199 -6.72 -31.89 18.45
C ALA A 199 -7.06 -31.96 19.95
N ALA A 200 -8.29 -31.63 20.36
CA ALA A 200 -8.70 -31.52 21.76
C ALA A 200 -9.51 -32.74 22.28
N LYS A 201 -9.51 -33.88 21.56
CA LYS A 201 -10.09 -35.13 22.06
C LYS A 201 -8.97 -36.00 22.63
N PRO A 202 -8.79 -36.10 23.96
CA PRO A 202 -7.84 -37.06 24.52
C PRO A 202 -8.29 -38.49 24.18
N ALA A 203 -7.32 -39.33 23.85
CA ALA A 203 -7.51 -40.76 23.58
C ALA A 203 -8.16 -41.44 24.80
N PRO A 204 -9.05 -42.44 24.60
CA PRO A 204 -9.60 -43.18 25.73
C PRO A 204 -8.47 -43.97 26.39
N GLU A 205 -8.27 -43.70 27.68
CA GLU A 205 -7.38 -44.41 28.59
C GLU A 205 -7.83 -45.88 28.68
N ASP A 206 -7.01 -46.76 28.13
CA ASP A 206 -7.24 -48.21 28.14
C ASP A 206 -7.04 -48.74 29.57
N LYS A 207 -8.15 -49.04 30.24
CA LYS A 207 -8.16 -49.77 31.50
C LYS A 207 -8.29 -51.27 31.20
N GLN A 208 -7.17 -51.98 31.23
CA GLN A 208 -7.02 -53.42 31.40
C GLN A 208 -5.53 -53.67 31.73
N ALA A 209 -5.09 -54.49 32.68
CA ALA A 209 -5.74 -55.39 33.62
C ALA A 209 -4.71 -55.68 34.74
N THR A 210 -5.23 -55.97 35.94
CA THR A 210 -4.55 -56.68 37.03
C THR A 210 -3.89 -57.99 36.57
N PRO A 211 -2.77 -58.41 37.18
CA PRO A 211 -2.51 -59.82 37.39
C PRO A 211 -2.75 -60.18 38.87
N GLU A 212 -3.66 -61.12 39.09
CA GLU A 212 -3.68 -61.98 40.27
C GLU A 212 -2.52 -62.99 40.18
N ASP A 213 -2.12 -63.46 41.37
CA ASP A 213 -1.08 -64.44 41.77
C ASP A 213 0.33 -63.89 42.06
#